data_AF-A0A3G1KMA0-F1
#
_entry.id   AF-A0A3G1KMA0-F1
#
_cell.length_a   1.000
_cell.length_b   1.000
_cell.length_c   1.000
_cell.angle_alpha   90.00
_cell.angle_beta   90.00
_cell.angle_gamma   90.00
#
_symmetry.space_group_name_H-M   'P 1'
#
loop_
_entity.id
_entity.type
_entity.pdbx_description
1 polymer ?
#
loop_
_entity_poly.entity_id
_entity_poly.type
_entity_poly.pdbx_seq_one_letter_code
_entity_poly.pdbx_strand_id
1 'polypeptide(L)'
;MNKKWLVEMMTVVLIVAILASVAFADRALSLGKTAEQEKMPDSLPQVLPDLFRNLAGKFEGIDIPIYLPAYLPGTGPYGVANFIATKNSYSFEVIKVDNSNLSETAKPISMADSVVFISASGTPFAPYPTEEQLFAKPSGTVQLDGTAVNSYENGMEVTWSKGNWEFFAVGQAEQEGFRVAREMMQALPADEDLVPGGIRGKLRVSQLGNSIYVTASWTYDGKIWYILDGRSSPGERMKMLQSVTRLAEQQEAREGYYPRVPEKITTPEMAVQAYFDALYFANNLTLDQMAAVGGTLGMEKEPYPAAYSYWSKEWQGKNSYEQFLASWAGTAHVELLKLLPAGEEKAEKRFFVESKHLEVVGEKLRPGIFYYTGFFTVRETPDGWRITGGELEPENLGWQLGGHQPWRGDAEQVARVLGLGASIDTPLGEAVTIENPDGTVTVRFVDAQGKETGAVTLYKPEDGIWQVIDQ
;
A
#
# COMPACT_ATOMS: atom_id res chain seq x y z
N MET A 1 -4.78 27.83 -58.82
CA MET A 1 -3.82 26.80 -58.33
C MET A 1 -4.17 25.48 -59.01
N ASN A 2 -3.24 24.88 -59.75
CA ASN A 2 -3.53 23.86 -60.77
C ASN A 2 -3.49 22.44 -60.15
N LYS A 3 -4.61 21.71 -60.16
CA LYS A 3 -4.78 20.38 -59.51
C LYS A 3 -3.81 19.30 -60.02
N LYS A 4 -3.15 19.53 -61.16
CA LYS A 4 -2.16 18.61 -61.75
C LYS A 4 -0.89 18.47 -60.90
N TRP A 5 -0.52 19.51 -60.16
CA TRP A 5 0.70 19.53 -59.34
C TRP A 5 0.60 18.66 -58.07
N LEU A 6 -0.61 18.45 -57.55
CA LEU A 6 -0.84 17.67 -56.33
C LEU A 6 -0.74 16.16 -56.57
N VAL A 7 -1.17 15.69 -57.75
CA VAL A 7 -1.17 14.27 -58.12
C VAL A 7 0.25 13.79 -58.45
N GLU A 8 1.06 14.63 -59.08
CA GLU A 8 2.46 14.31 -59.39
C GLU A 8 3.31 14.27 -58.10
N MET A 9 3.07 15.17 -57.13
CA MET A 9 3.74 15.13 -55.83
C MET A 9 3.38 13.89 -55.01
N MET A 10 2.11 13.48 -54.97
CA MET A 10 1.71 12.26 -54.26
C MET A 10 2.32 10.99 -54.87
N THR A 11 2.47 10.95 -56.20
CA THR A 11 3.05 9.79 -56.89
C THR A 11 4.55 9.66 -56.60
N VAL A 12 5.28 10.78 -56.56
CA VAL A 12 6.71 10.79 -56.20
C VAL A 12 6.92 10.41 -54.73
N VAL A 13 6.08 10.88 -53.81
CA VAL A 13 6.15 10.50 -52.38
C VAL A 13 5.87 9.00 -52.19
N LEU A 14 4.93 8.43 -52.95
CA LEU A 14 4.61 7.00 -52.89
C LEU A 14 5.77 6.13 -53.44
N ILE A 15 6.40 6.56 -54.54
CA ILE A 15 7.54 5.84 -55.14
C ILE A 15 8.78 5.92 -54.24
N VAL A 16 9.03 7.06 -53.58
CA VAL A 16 10.14 7.20 -52.61
C VAL A 16 9.89 6.35 -51.37
N ALA A 17 8.64 6.23 -50.89
CA ALA A 17 8.29 5.35 -49.78
C ALA A 17 8.44 3.85 -50.11
N ILE A 18 8.12 3.45 -51.35
CA ILE A 18 8.28 2.07 -51.84
C ILE A 18 9.77 1.74 -52.07
N LEU A 19 10.57 2.67 -52.61
CA LEU A 19 12.01 2.44 -52.82
C LEU A 19 12.80 2.44 -51.49
N ALA A 20 12.39 3.24 -50.51
CA ALA A 20 12.97 3.18 -49.18
C ALA A 20 12.70 1.83 -48.50
N SER A 21 11.50 1.25 -48.65
CA SER A 21 11.16 -0.04 -48.05
C SER A 21 11.89 -1.24 -48.68
N VAL A 22 12.22 -1.18 -49.98
CA VAL A 22 13.04 -2.21 -50.65
C VAL A 22 14.52 -2.12 -50.24
N ALA A 23 15.07 -0.92 -50.03
CA ALA A 23 16.47 -0.74 -49.62
C ALA A 23 16.75 -1.18 -48.16
N PHE A 24 15.72 -1.25 -47.29
CA PHE A 24 15.85 -1.79 -45.93
C PHE A 24 15.65 -3.31 -45.84
N ALA A 25 15.11 -3.96 -46.88
CA ALA A 25 14.87 -5.40 -46.90
C ALA A 25 16.17 -6.22 -47.01
N ASP A 26 17.17 -5.72 -47.76
CA ASP A 26 18.41 -6.47 -48.03
C ASP A 26 19.42 -6.50 -46.88
N ARG A 27 19.22 -5.70 -45.81
CA ARG A 27 20.13 -5.66 -44.66
C ARG A 27 19.63 -6.43 -43.42
N ALA A 28 18.40 -6.95 -43.45
CA ALA A 28 17.76 -7.62 -42.32
C ALA A 28 17.86 -9.16 -42.34
N LEU A 29 18.44 -9.75 -43.39
CA LEU A 29 18.68 -11.20 -43.50
C LEU A 29 20.04 -11.60 -42.89
N SER A 30 20.20 -11.46 -41.57
CA SER A 30 21.21 -12.24 -40.81
C SER A 30 20.91 -12.48 -39.33
N LEU A 31 19.68 -12.27 -38.85
CA LEU A 31 19.28 -12.69 -37.49
C LEU A 31 18.39 -13.93 -37.55
N GLY A 32 18.95 -14.99 -38.14
CA GLY A 32 18.37 -16.33 -38.13
C GLY A 32 19.41 -17.29 -37.60
N LYS A 33 19.57 -17.37 -36.28
CA LYS A 33 20.17 -18.51 -35.58
C LYS A 33 19.81 -18.48 -34.09
N THR A 34 19.00 -19.48 -33.71
CA THR A 34 18.70 -19.94 -32.35
C THR A 34 18.13 -18.89 -31.39
N ALA A 35 16.80 -18.75 -31.40
CA ALA A 35 16.08 -18.42 -30.17
C ALA A 35 16.28 -19.63 -29.23
N GLU A 36 17.29 -19.56 -28.36
CA GLU A 36 17.22 -20.33 -27.12
C GLU A 36 15.88 -20.01 -26.47
N GLN A 37 15.08 -21.03 -26.18
CA GLN A 37 13.97 -20.89 -25.26
C GLN A 37 14.56 -20.40 -23.95
N GLU A 38 14.51 -19.09 -23.74
CA GLU A 38 14.96 -18.46 -22.51
C GLU A 38 13.99 -18.92 -21.43
N LYS A 39 14.39 -20.00 -20.75
CA LYS A 39 13.63 -20.58 -19.64
C LYS A 39 13.42 -19.47 -18.63
N MET A 40 12.16 -19.23 -18.24
CA MET A 40 11.85 -18.20 -17.24
C MET A 40 12.77 -18.40 -16.01
N PRO A 41 13.39 -17.33 -15.50
CA PRO A 41 14.15 -17.42 -14.26
C PRO A 41 13.23 -17.92 -13.15
N ASP A 42 13.75 -18.74 -12.23
CA ASP A 42 12.98 -19.37 -11.14
C ASP A 42 12.30 -18.33 -10.22
N SER A 43 12.69 -17.06 -10.29
CA SER A 43 11.99 -15.92 -9.68
C SER A 43 12.21 -14.63 -10.47
N LEU A 44 11.15 -13.86 -10.74
CA LEU A 44 11.24 -12.52 -11.32
C LEU A 44 11.73 -11.49 -10.28
N PRO A 45 12.40 -10.41 -10.72
CA PRO A 45 12.80 -9.33 -9.82
C PRO A 45 11.57 -8.68 -9.17
N GLN A 46 11.64 -8.45 -7.86
CA GLN A 46 10.60 -7.73 -7.11
C GLN A 46 10.98 -6.29 -6.75
N VAL A 47 12.21 -5.87 -7.07
CA VAL A 47 12.74 -4.53 -6.78
C VAL A 47 12.60 -3.64 -8.01
N LEU A 48 12.02 -2.45 -7.84
CA LEU A 48 11.84 -1.50 -8.93
C LEU A 48 13.18 -0.97 -9.47
N PRO A 49 13.33 -0.87 -10.81
CA PRO A 49 14.45 -0.19 -11.45
C PRO A 49 14.69 1.23 -10.91
N ASP A 50 15.94 1.67 -10.87
CA ASP A 50 16.34 3.05 -10.46
C ASP A 50 15.57 4.14 -11.18
N LEU A 51 15.22 3.90 -12.46
CA LEU A 51 14.36 4.77 -13.25
C LEU A 51 13.11 5.18 -12.48
N PHE A 52 12.38 4.21 -11.92
CA PHE A 52 11.11 4.45 -11.24
C PHE A 52 11.30 5.01 -9.85
N ARG A 53 12.38 4.62 -9.16
CA ARG A 53 12.75 5.20 -7.86
C ARG A 53 12.97 6.71 -7.98
N ASN A 54 13.64 7.14 -9.05
CA ASN A 54 13.89 8.55 -9.35
C ASN A 54 12.64 9.35 -9.76
N LEU A 55 11.53 8.67 -10.07
CA LEU A 55 10.25 9.32 -10.38
C LEU A 55 9.36 9.50 -9.16
N ALA A 56 9.71 8.94 -7.99
CA ALA A 56 8.83 8.93 -6.81
C ALA A 56 8.28 10.32 -6.46
N GLY A 57 9.13 11.36 -6.46
CA GLY A 57 8.72 12.74 -6.20
C GLY A 57 7.75 13.33 -7.25
N LYS A 58 7.75 12.82 -8.49
CA LYS A 58 6.80 13.27 -9.53
C LYS A 58 5.39 12.74 -9.32
N PHE A 59 5.22 11.73 -8.48
CA PHE A 59 3.91 11.20 -8.11
C PHE A 59 3.35 11.82 -6.82
N GLU A 60 4.00 12.83 -6.24
CA GLU A 60 3.47 13.55 -5.09
C GLU A 60 2.12 14.21 -5.41
N GLY A 61 1.14 14.04 -4.51
CA GLY A 61 -0.20 14.61 -4.66
C GLY A 61 -1.16 13.80 -5.55
N ILE A 62 -0.80 12.56 -5.89
CA ILE A 62 -1.68 11.59 -6.56
C ILE A 62 -2.35 10.71 -5.50
N ASP A 63 -3.67 10.64 -5.52
CA ASP A 63 -4.51 9.90 -4.57
C ASP A 63 -4.73 8.43 -4.97
N ILE A 64 -4.39 8.06 -6.20
CA ILE A 64 -4.52 6.67 -6.68
C ILE A 64 -3.20 5.91 -6.46
N PRO A 65 -3.26 4.61 -6.10
CA PRO A 65 -2.05 3.80 -5.96
C PRO A 65 -1.23 3.78 -7.25
N ILE A 66 0.10 3.74 -7.11
CA ILE A 66 1.02 3.71 -8.25
C ILE A 66 1.58 2.30 -8.37
N TYR A 67 1.43 1.67 -9.53
CA TYR A 67 1.90 0.31 -9.79
C TYR A 67 2.80 0.32 -11.01
N LEU A 68 4.03 -0.15 -10.83
CA LEU A 68 5.09 -0.07 -11.82
C LEU A 68 5.77 -1.44 -11.99
N PRO A 69 6.24 -1.79 -13.20
CA PRO A 69 6.92 -3.05 -13.42
C PRO A 69 8.35 -3.05 -12.86
N ALA A 70 8.71 -4.08 -12.10
CA ALA A 70 10.09 -4.31 -11.68
C ALA A 70 11.00 -4.85 -12.81
N TYR A 71 10.39 -5.35 -13.89
CA TYR A 71 11.07 -5.83 -15.09
C TYR A 71 10.77 -4.94 -16.31
N LEU A 72 11.83 -4.53 -17.02
CA LEU A 72 11.71 -3.83 -18.31
C LEU A 72 12.42 -4.64 -19.42
N PRO A 73 11.89 -4.69 -20.65
CA PRO A 73 12.38 -5.54 -21.72
C PRO A 73 13.65 -4.96 -22.35
N GLY A 74 14.67 -5.80 -22.43
CA GLY A 74 15.97 -5.47 -23.02
C GLY A 74 16.99 -4.91 -22.02
N THR A 75 18.15 -4.54 -22.54
CA THR A 75 19.27 -3.99 -21.78
C THR A 75 19.59 -2.58 -22.25
N GLY A 76 19.94 -1.69 -21.32
CA GLY A 76 20.30 -0.31 -21.62
C GLY A 76 19.77 0.67 -20.58
N PRO A 77 20.27 1.91 -20.57
CA PRO A 77 19.72 2.94 -19.70
C PRO A 77 18.33 3.33 -20.21
N TYR A 78 17.39 3.40 -19.29
CA TYR A 78 16.03 3.83 -19.55
C TYR A 78 15.83 5.27 -19.09
N GLY A 79 14.90 5.97 -19.73
CA GLY A 79 14.46 7.32 -19.39
C GLY A 79 12.94 7.39 -19.36
N VAL A 80 12.42 8.51 -18.86
CA VAL A 80 10.97 8.78 -18.83
C VAL A 80 10.65 10.01 -19.65
N ALA A 81 9.66 9.89 -20.52
CA ALA A 81 9.11 10.95 -21.33
C ALA A 81 7.61 11.14 -21.06
N ASN A 82 7.07 12.28 -21.50
CA ASN A 82 5.63 12.55 -21.53
C ASN A 82 4.91 12.32 -20.19
N PHE A 83 5.58 12.61 -19.07
CA PHE A 83 5.01 12.43 -17.75
C PHE A 83 3.91 13.46 -17.46
N ILE A 84 2.70 12.97 -17.21
CA ILE A 84 1.52 13.75 -16.87
C ILE A 84 0.92 13.13 -15.61
N ALA A 85 0.63 13.96 -14.60
CA ALA A 85 -0.01 13.53 -13.37
C ALA A 85 -1.11 14.51 -12.96
N THR A 86 -2.18 13.96 -12.42
CA THR A 86 -3.24 14.68 -11.71
C THR A 86 -3.53 13.95 -10.40
N LYS A 87 -4.37 14.55 -9.56
CA LYS A 87 -4.80 13.93 -8.31
C LYS A 87 -5.34 12.51 -8.48
N ASN A 88 -6.02 12.20 -9.61
CA ASN A 88 -6.69 10.92 -9.83
C ASN A 88 -6.17 10.15 -11.05
N SER A 89 -5.03 10.54 -11.61
CA SER A 89 -4.45 9.85 -12.76
C SER A 89 -2.97 10.12 -12.93
N TYR A 90 -2.27 9.19 -13.57
CA TYR A 90 -0.94 9.43 -14.12
C TYR A 90 -0.77 8.75 -15.46
N SER A 91 0.12 9.28 -16.28
CA SER A 91 0.63 8.63 -17.47
C SER A 91 2.05 9.06 -17.79
N PHE A 92 2.84 8.16 -18.36
CA PHE A 92 4.18 8.47 -18.85
C PHE A 92 4.67 7.34 -19.76
N GLU A 93 5.79 7.60 -20.43
CA GLU A 93 6.42 6.65 -21.35
C GLU A 93 7.85 6.34 -20.90
N VAL A 94 8.20 5.06 -20.83
CA VAL A 94 9.56 4.59 -20.64
C VAL A 94 10.21 4.44 -22.01
N ILE A 95 11.38 5.05 -22.18
CA ILE A 95 12.14 5.05 -23.43
C ILE A 95 13.56 4.52 -23.20
N LYS A 96 14.17 3.96 -24.24
CA LYS A 96 15.62 3.69 -24.25
C LYS A 96 16.39 4.98 -24.49
N VAL A 97 17.43 5.20 -23.70
CA VAL A 97 18.31 6.37 -23.85
C VAL A 97 19.63 5.91 -24.44
N ASP A 98 20.15 6.65 -25.42
CA ASP A 98 21.54 6.46 -25.86
C ASP A 98 22.46 7.32 -25.00
N ASN A 99 23.54 6.73 -24.47
CA ASN A 99 24.51 7.40 -23.59
C ASN A 99 25.17 8.63 -24.22
N SER A 100 25.05 8.81 -25.54
CA SER A 100 25.60 9.97 -26.25
C SER A 100 24.74 11.25 -26.18
N ASN A 101 23.53 11.22 -25.61
CA ASN A 101 22.54 12.31 -25.73
C ASN A 101 22.06 12.93 -24.40
N LEU A 102 22.84 12.87 -23.31
CA LEU A 102 22.49 13.42 -21.99
C LEU A 102 22.49 14.97 -21.89
N SER A 103 22.50 15.73 -23.00
CA SER A 103 22.36 17.20 -22.95
C SER A 103 20.89 17.61 -22.98
N GLU A 104 20.50 18.60 -22.17
CA GLU A 104 19.14 19.16 -22.00
C GLU A 104 18.42 19.63 -23.29
N THR A 105 19.09 19.61 -24.45
CA THR A 105 18.51 19.95 -25.76
C THR A 105 18.30 18.70 -26.64
N ALA A 106 17.71 17.64 -26.09
CA ALA A 106 17.51 16.38 -26.80
C ALA A 106 16.54 16.51 -27.99
N LYS A 107 16.90 15.86 -29.11
CA LYS A 107 16.10 15.73 -30.35
C LYS A 107 14.73 15.08 -30.09
N PRO A 108 13.75 15.24 -31.02
CA PRO A 108 12.46 14.56 -30.92
C PRO A 108 12.66 13.04 -30.79
N ILE A 109 12.05 12.50 -29.74
CA ILE A 109 12.07 11.09 -29.36
C ILE A 109 11.40 10.27 -30.47
N SER A 110 12.08 9.24 -30.98
CA SER A 110 11.50 8.33 -31.96
C SER A 110 10.55 7.35 -31.25
N MET A 111 9.38 7.05 -31.83
CA MET A 111 8.52 5.96 -31.35
C MET A 111 9.22 4.58 -31.36
N ALA A 112 10.34 4.45 -32.07
CA ALA A 112 11.15 3.23 -32.04
C ALA A 112 11.87 3.01 -30.69
N ASP A 113 12.05 4.06 -29.90
CA ASP A 113 12.76 4.01 -28.62
C ASP A 113 11.81 3.77 -27.43
N SER A 114 10.49 3.77 -27.68
CA SER A 114 9.46 3.49 -26.69
C SER A 114 9.51 2.03 -26.24
N VAL A 115 9.57 1.83 -24.93
CA VAL A 115 9.60 0.52 -24.28
C VAL A 115 8.21 0.18 -23.76
N VAL A 116 7.63 1.09 -22.99
CA VAL A 116 6.30 0.93 -22.42
C VAL A 116 5.69 2.29 -22.06
N PHE A 117 4.45 2.49 -22.45
CA PHE A 117 3.55 3.49 -21.92
C PHE A 117 2.82 2.92 -20.71
N ILE A 118 2.82 3.70 -19.62
CA ILE A 118 2.18 3.35 -18.35
C ILE A 118 1.14 4.41 -18.05
N SER A 119 -0.06 4.01 -17.66
CA SER A 119 -1.06 4.95 -17.13
C SER A 119 -1.97 4.32 -16.10
N ALA A 120 -2.57 5.16 -15.27
CA ALA A 120 -3.66 4.79 -14.39
C ALA A 120 -4.70 5.90 -14.27
N SER A 121 -5.99 5.56 -14.26
CA SER A 121 -7.06 6.53 -14.02
C SER A 121 -8.37 5.87 -13.55
N GLY A 122 -9.27 6.65 -12.97
CA GLY A 122 -10.61 6.17 -12.55
C GLY A 122 -11.61 5.99 -13.68
N THR A 123 -11.24 6.28 -14.93
CA THR A 123 -12.09 6.00 -16.10
C THR A 123 -11.56 4.71 -16.74
N PRO A 124 -12.39 3.67 -16.93
CA PRO A 124 -11.99 2.53 -17.73
C PRO A 124 -11.57 3.02 -19.11
N PHE A 125 -10.45 2.50 -19.62
CA PHE A 125 -10.03 2.82 -20.98
C PHE A 125 -11.19 2.50 -21.94
N ALA A 126 -11.54 3.47 -22.79
CA ALA A 126 -12.44 3.20 -23.90
C ALA A 126 -11.72 2.24 -24.84
N PRO A 127 -12.32 1.11 -25.25
CA PRO A 127 -11.72 0.25 -26.28
C PRO A 127 -11.30 1.13 -27.46
N TYR A 128 -10.20 0.79 -28.13
CA TYR A 128 -9.81 1.49 -29.36
C TYR A 128 -11.06 1.56 -30.26
N PRO A 129 -11.58 2.77 -30.54
CA PRO A 129 -12.94 2.93 -31.08
C PRO A 129 -13.12 2.36 -32.48
N THR A 130 -12.03 1.93 -33.11
CA THR A 130 -12.03 1.37 -34.45
C THR A 130 -12.33 -0.13 -34.50
N GLU A 131 -12.14 -0.94 -33.45
CA GLU A 131 -12.06 -2.42 -33.66
C GLU A 131 -13.30 -3.22 -33.24
N GLU A 132 -14.00 -2.86 -32.16
CA GLU A 132 -15.37 -3.37 -31.89
C GLU A 132 -16.32 -3.05 -33.07
N GLN A 133 -15.98 -2.03 -33.87
CA GLN A 133 -16.68 -1.66 -35.09
C GLN A 133 -16.20 -2.43 -36.33
N LEU A 134 -14.95 -2.93 -36.36
CA LEU A 134 -14.37 -3.65 -37.50
C LEU A 134 -14.72 -5.14 -37.49
N PHE A 135 -14.83 -5.78 -36.32
CA PHE A 135 -15.03 -7.23 -36.18
C PHE A 135 -16.40 -7.54 -35.58
N ALA A 136 -17.47 -7.15 -36.29
CA ALA A 136 -18.82 -7.10 -35.73
C ALA A 136 -19.50 -8.48 -35.52
N LYS A 137 -19.00 -9.57 -36.12
CA LYS A 137 -19.58 -10.92 -35.95
C LYS A 137 -18.53 -12.02 -35.92
N PRO A 138 -18.59 -12.95 -34.95
CA PRO A 138 -17.70 -14.11 -34.93
C PRO A 138 -17.97 -15.01 -36.15
N SER A 139 -16.90 -15.46 -36.80
CA SER A 139 -16.91 -16.51 -37.83
C SER A 139 -17.21 -17.89 -37.24
N GLY A 140 -17.00 -18.07 -35.93
CA GLY A 140 -17.34 -19.28 -35.18
C GLY A 140 -16.44 -19.51 -33.96
N THR A 141 -16.73 -20.54 -33.18
CA THR A 141 -15.88 -21.01 -32.09
C THR A 141 -14.98 -22.16 -32.57
N VAL A 142 -13.69 -22.06 -32.30
CA VAL A 142 -12.65 -23.03 -32.72
C VAL A 142 -11.89 -23.51 -31.48
N GLN A 143 -11.38 -24.74 -31.51
CA GLN A 143 -10.48 -25.24 -30.46
C GLN A 143 -9.04 -24.91 -30.80
N LEU A 144 -8.35 -24.19 -29.90
CA LEU A 144 -6.95 -23.83 -30.02
C LEU A 144 -6.21 -24.32 -28.77
N ASP A 145 -5.33 -25.31 -28.93
CA ASP A 145 -4.53 -25.91 -27.86
C ASP A 145 -5.37 -26.30 -26.62
N GLY A 146 -6.57 -26.84 -26.85
CA GLY A 146 -7.52 -27.26 -25.81
C GLY A 146 -8.38 -26.14 -25.23
N THR A 147 -8.21 -24.90 -25.68
CA THR A 147 -9.01 -23.74 -25.29
C THR A 147 -10.03 -23.40 -26.38
N ALA A 148 -11.30 -23.24 -26.00
CA ALA A 148 -12.32 -22.74 -26.92
C ALA A 148 -12.12 -21.24 -27.15
N VAL A 149 -11.90 -20.84 -28.40
CA VAL A 149 -11.68 -19.45 -28.80
C VAL A 149 -12.73 -19.00 -29.81
N ASN A 150 -13.16 -17.74 -29.73
CA ASN A 150 -14.02 -17.13 -30.73
C ASN A 150 -13.14 -16.51 -31.83
N SER A 151 -13.37 -16.90 -33.07
CA SER A 151 -12.65 -16.41 -34.23
C SER A 151 -13.48 -15.39 -35.00
N TYR A 152 -12.83 -14.36 -35.51
CA TYR A 152 -13.42 -13.30 -36.32
C TYR A 152 -12.60 -13.11 -37.60
N GLU A 153 -13.26 -12.72 -38.70
CA GLU A 153 -12.63 -12.44 -40.01
C GLU A 153 -11.57 -13.49 -40.40
N ASN A 154 -11.98 -14.75 -40.52
CA ASN A 154 -11.10 -15.88 -40.89
C ASN A 154 -9.86 -16.06 -40.00
N GLY A 155 -9.99 -15.77 -38.71
CA GLY A 155 -8.92 -15.97 -37.73
C GLY A 155 -7.91 -14.82 -37.70
N MET A 156 -8.26 -13.66 -38.24
CA MET A 156 -7.51 -12.42 -38.04
C MET A 156 -7.58 -11.95 -36.59
N GLU A 157 -8.75 -12.06 -35.96
CA GLU A 157 -8.91 -11.82 -34.53
C GLU A 157 -9.43 -13.07 -33.83
N VAL A 158 -8.85 -13.33 -32.65
CA VAL A 158 -9.20 -14.46 -31.80
C VAL A 158 -9.38 -13.95 -30.37
N THR A 159 -10.51 -14.28 -29.75
CA THR A 159 -10.80 -13.90 -28.37
C THR A 159 -11.13 -15.10 -27.50
N TRP A 160 -10.72 -15.04 -26.24
CA TRP A 160 -11.07 -16.05 -25.23
C TRP A 160 -11.01 -15.46 -23.83
N SER A 161 -11.48 -16.21 -22.85
CA SER A 161 -11.38 -15.85 -21.43
C SER A 161 -10.73 -16.98 -20.64
N LYS A 162 -9.95 -16.62 -19.62
CA LYS A 162 -9.40 -17.55 -18.63
C LYS A 162 -9.43 -16.84 -17.28
N GLY A 163 -10.09 -17.43 -16.28
CA GLY A 163 -10.34 -16.77 -15.00
C GLY A 163 -11.05 -15.42 -15.17
N ASN A 164 -10.53 -14.37 -14.51
CA ASN A 164 -11.06 -13.01 -14.59
C ASN A 164 -10.45 -12.16 -15.72
N TRP A 165 -9.83 -12.80 -16.72
CA TRP A 165 -9.14 -12.13 -17.82
C TRP A 165 -9.78 -12.42 -19.18
N GLU A 166 -9.91 -11.36 -19.97
CA GLU A 166 -10.26 -11.43 -21.39
C GLU A 166 -9.02 -11.25 -22.26
N PHE A 167 -8.89 -12.08 -23.29
CA PHE A 167 -7.73 -12.11 -24.16
C PHE A 167 -8.13 -11.84 -25.60
N PHE A 168 -7.29 -11.07 -26.29
CA PHE A 168 -7.49 -10.66 -27.68
C PHE A 168 -6.18 -10.84 -28.44
N ALA A 169 -6.19 -11.65 -29.48
CA ALA A 169 -5.06 -11.86 -30.38
C ALA A 169 -5.44 -11.41 -31.79
N VAL A 170 -4.70 -10.44 -32.32
CA VAL A 170 -5.00 -9.82 -33.62
C VAL A 170 -3.79 -9.92 -34.54
N GLY A 171 -4.01 -10.44 -35.74
CA GLY A 171 -3.04 -10.51 -36.83
C GLY A 171 -3.38 -9.56 -37.99
N GLN A 172 -2.41 -9.37 -38.90
CA GLN A 172 -2.57 -8.53 -40.11
C GLN A 172 -3.22 -9.31 -41.27
N ALA A 173 -3.20 -10.63 -41.22
CA ALA A 173 -3.75 -11.51 -42.25
C ALA A 173 -4.54 -12.69 -41.68
N GLU A 174 -5.28 -13.39 -42.54
CA GLU A 174 -6.06 -14.57 -42.16
C GLU A 174 -5.21 -15.57 -41.38
N GLN A 175 -5.83 -16.20 -40.38
CA GLN A 175 -5.21 -17.18 -39.47
C GLN A 175 -4.08 -16.65 -38.57
N GLU A 176 -3.56 -15.45 -38.77
CA GLU A 176 -2.46 -14.94 -37.95
C GLU A 176 -2.89 -14.65 -36.51
N GLY A 177 -4.16 -14.30 -36.28
CA GLY A 177 -4.72 -14.19 -34.93
C GLY A 177 -4.60 -15.50 -34.15
N PHE A 178 -4.76 -16.66 -34.79
CA PHE A 178 -4.51 -17.96 -34.14
C PHE A 178 -3.03 -18.17 -33.82
N ARG A 179 -2.10 -17.73 -34.66
CA ARG A 179 -0.66 -17.81 -34.35
C ARG A 179 -0.35 -16.96 -33.12
N VAL A 180 -0.80 -15.70 -33.10
CA VAL A 180 -0.61 -14.78 -31.98
C VAL A 180 -1.26 -15.33 -30.71
N ALA A 181 -2.45 -15.92 -30.80
CA ALA A 181 -3.13 -16.55 -29.67
C ALA A 181 -2.33 -17.72 -29.08
N ARG A 182 -1.71 -18.57 -29.92
CA ARG A 182 -0.83 -19.64 -29.43
C ARG A 182 0.41 -19.10 -28.71
N GLU A 183 1.04 -18.07 -29.27
CA GLU A 183 2.20 -17.41 -28.64
C GLU A 183 1.82 -16.81 -27.28
N MET A 184 0.63 -16.20 -27.18
CA MET A 184 0.08 -15.75 -25.91
C MET A 184 -0.13 -16.91 -24.95
N MET A 185 -0.86 -17.95 -25.35
CA MET A 185 -1.18 -19.10 -24.49
C MET A 185 0.07 -19.81 -23.95
N GLN A 186 1.13 -19.89 -24.74
CA GLN A 186 2.43 -20.43 -24.31
C GLN A 186 3.17 -19.54 -23.32
N ALA A 187 2.96 -18.22 -23.41
CA ALA A 187 3.55 -17.25 -22.50
C ALA A 187 2.74 -17.07 -21.21
N LEU A 188 1.46 -17.47 -21.20
CA LEU A 188 0.62 -17.33 -20.01
C LEU A 188 1.18 -18.18 -18.86
N PRO A 189 1.18 -17.64 -17.65
CA PRO A 189 1.53 -18.41 -16.48
C PRO A 189 0.55 -19.55 -16.22
N ALA A 190 1.03 -20.56 -15.50
CA ALA A 190 0.24 -21.73 -15.14
C ALA A 190 -0.89 -21.34 -14.17
N ASP A 191 -0.58 -20.47 -13.20
CA ASP A 191 -1.53 -19.78 -12.34
C ASP A 191 -2.27 -18.67 -13.11
N GLU A 192 -3.53 -18.43 -12.74
CA GLU A 192 -4.42 -17.49 -13.46
C GLU A 192 -4.16 -16.02 -13.11
N ASP A 193 -3.12 -15.73 -12.31
CA ASP A 193 -2.79 -14.39 -11.85
C ASP A 193 -1.74 -13.73 -12.77
N LEU A 194 -2.21 -12.95 -13.75
CA LEU A 194 -1.33 -12.27 -14.70
C LEU A 194 -0.61 -11.05 -14.13
N VAL A 195 -1.22 -10.41 -13.13
CA VAL A 195 -0.67 -9.23 -12.46
C VAL A 195 -0.93 -9.43 -10.97
N PRO A 196 0.09 -9.60 -10.11
CA PRO A 196 -0.09 -9.95 -8.71
C PRO A 196 -1.15 -9.10 -7.99
N GLY A 197 -2.24 -9.75 -7.57
CA GLY A 197 -3.34 -9.11 -6.85
C GLY A 197 -4.40 -8.41 -7.74
N GLY A 198 -4.23 -8.43 -9.07
CA GLY A 198 -5.20 -7.90 -10.01
C GLY A 198 -6.48 -8.71 -10.03
N ILE A 199 -7.64 -8.06 -9.87
CA ILE A 199 -8.92 -8.78 -9.71
C ILE A 199 -9.59 -9.12 -11.05
N ARG A 200 -9.34 -8.32 -12.10
CA ARG A 200 -9.78 -8.57 -13.48
C ARG A 200 -8.98 -7.72 -14.46
N GLY A 201 -8.92 -8.17 -15.71
CA GLY A 201 -8.25 -7.39 -16.75
C GLY A 201 -8.52 -7.87 -18.17
N LYS A 202 -7.90 -7.15 -19.11
CA LYS A 202 -7.87 -7.48 -20.52
C LYS A 202 -6.43 -7.49 -21.00
N LEU A 203 -6.07 -8.47 -21.81
CA LEU A 203 -4.78 -8.55 -22.47
C LEU A 203 -4.98 -8.65 -23.98
N ARG A 204 -4.35 -7.73 -24.70
CA ARG A 204 -4.39 -7.67 -26.15
C ARG A 204 -2.99 -7.77 -26.72
N VAL A 205 -2.82 -8.64 -27.73
CA VAL A 205 -1.62 -8.68 -28.56
C VAL A 205 -2.03 -8.45 -30.01
N SER A 206 -1.43 -7.44 -30.63
CA SER A 206 -1.70 -7.03 -32.01
C SER A 206 -0.43 -7.07 -32.83
N GLN A 207 -0.47 -7.81 -33.94
CA GLN A 207 0.57 -7.83 -34.97
C GLN A 207 0.01 -7.29 -36.28
N LEU A 208 -0.07 -5.96 -36.38
CA LEU A 208 -0.59 -5.24 -37.54
C LEU A 208 0.52 -4.79 -38.51
N GLY A 209 1.67 -5.48 -38.49
CA GLY A 209 2.86 -5.17 -39.27
C GLY A 209 4.12 -5.82 -38.71
N ASN A 210 5.28 -5.17 -38.85
CA ASN A 210 6.58 -5.69 -38.40
C ASN A 210 6.80 -5.66 -36.87
N SER A 211 5.83 -5.15 -36.11
CA SER A 211 5.98 -5.00 -34.66
C SER A 211 4.75 -5.56 -33.95
N ILE A 212 5.01 -6.35 -32.91
CA ILE A 212 4.00 -6.82 -31.98
C ILE A 212 3.79 -5.73 -30.93
N TYR A 213 2.54 -5.32 -30.76
CA TYR A 213 2.09 -4.45 -29.69
C TYR A 213 1.34 -5.28 -28.67
N VAL A 214 1.66 -5.07 -27.39
CA VAL A 214 0.95 -5.72 -26.29
C VAL A 214 0.40 -4.65 -25.36
N THR A 215 -0.92 -4.68 -25.19
CA THR A 215 -1.64 -3.79 -24.29
C THR A 215 -2.31 -4.64 -23.22
N ALA A 216 -2.03 -4.34 -21.96
CA ALA A 216 -2.73 -4.92 -20.83
C ALA A 216 -3.46 -3.81 -20.08
N SER A 217 -4.70 -4.07 -19.69
CA SER A 217 -5.41 -3.22 -18.74
C SER A 217 -6.01 -4.04 -17.62
N TRP A 218 -5.94 -3.55 -16.39
CA TRP A 218 -6.46 -4.27 -15.23
C TRP A 218 -6.86 -3.32 -14.12
N THR A 219 -7.51 -3.89 -13.10
CA THR A 219 -7.92 -3.16 -11.90
C THR A 219 -7.70 -4.00 -10.65
N TYR A 220 -7.43 -3.34 -9.53
CA TYR A 220 -7.29 -3.96 -8.21
C TYR A 220 -8.56 -3.79 -7.35
N ASP A 221 -9.29 -2.69 -7.54
CA ASP A 221 -10.43 -2.27 -6.72
C ASP A 221 -11.73 -2.15 -7.52
N GLY A 222 -11.69 -2.42 -8.82
CA GLY A 222 -12.81 -2.28 -9.75
C GLY A 222 -13.06 -0.84 -10.23
N LYS A 223 -12.32 0.15 -9.69
CA LYS A 223 -12.53 1.58 -9.93
C LYS A 223 -11.38 2.20 -10.73
N ILE A 224 -10.14 1.92 -10.33
CA ILE A 224 -8.94 2.42 -11.01
C ILE A 224 -8.46 1.39 -12.02
N TRP A 225 -8.25 1.86 -13.25
CA TRP A 225 -7.72 1.07 -14.33
C TRP A 225 -6.28 1.44 -14.61
N TYR A 226 -5.42 0.43 -14.62
CA TYR A 226 -4.01 0.51 -14.94
C TYR A 226 -3.80 -0.02 -16.35
N ILE A 227 -2.88 0.59 -17.08
CA ILE A 227 -2.58 0.24 -18.46
C ILE A 227 -1.07 0.16 -18.65
N LEU A 228 -0.64 -0.93 -19.27
CA LEU A 228 0.70 -1.10 -19.82
C LEU A 228 0.57 -1.36 -21.32
N ASP A 229 1.11 -0.46 -22.13
CA ASP A 229 1.06 -0.55 -23.59
C ASP A 229 2.46 -0.41 -24.19
N GLY A 230 2.76 -1.14 -25.25
CA GLY A 230 4.03 -0.94 -25.96
C GLY A 230 4.47 -2.12 -26.82
N ARG A 231 5.62 -1.95 -27.47
CA ARG A 231 6.21 -2.97 -28.35
C ARG A 231 6.95 -4.02 -27.54
N SER A 232 6.54 -5.27 -27.64
CA SER A 232 7.21 -6.41 -26.99
C SER A 232 6.68 -7.73 -27.53
N SER A 233 7.42 -8.82 -27.35
CA SER A 233 6.84 -10.15 -27.50
C SER A 233 5.81 -10.41 -26.38
N PRO A 234 4.88 -11.37 -26.55
CA PRO A 234 3.96 -11.77 -25.49
C PRO A 234 4.70 -12.20 -24.21
N GLY A 235 5.75 -13.01 -24.34
CA GLY A 235 6.55 -13.49 -23.20
C GLY A 235 7.21 -12.38 -22.39
N GLU A 236 7.82 -11.40 -23.07
CA GLU A 236 8.44 -10.25 -22.40
C GLU A 236 7.41 -9.38 -21.67
N ARG A 237 6.21 -9.23 -22.26
CA ARG A 237 5.12 -8.52 -21.58
C ARG A 237 4.59 -9.30 -20.38
N MET A 238 4.51 -10.63 -20.44
CA MET A 238 4.07 -11.43 -19.30
C MET A 238 5.05 -11.30 -18.14
N LYS A 239 6.37 -11.38 -18.39
CA LYS A 239 7.40 -11.11 -17.37
C LYS A 239 7.20 -9.71 -16.75
N MET A 240 6.92 -8.71 -17.57
CA MET A 240 6.65 -7.35 -17.09
C MET A 240 5.40 -7.28 -16.21
N LEU A 241 4.28 -7.87 -16.64
CA LEU A 241 3.03 -7.88 -15.89
C LEU A 241 3.15 -8.60 -14.55
N GLN A 242 3.83 -9.75 -14.53
CA GLN A 242 4.12 -10.51 -13.31
C GLN A 242 5.09 -9.80 -12.36
N SER A 243 5.89 -8.86 -12.88
CA SER A 243 6.80 -8.03 -12.08
C SER A 243 6.16 -6.73 -11.57
N VAL A 244 4.90 -6.47 -11.93
CA VAL A 244 4.22 -5.26 -11.46
C VAL A 244 4.15 -5.31 -9.96
N THR A 245 4.68 -4.26 -9.35
CA THR A 245 4.64 -4.05 -7.92
C THR A 245 4.16 -2.64 -7.64
N ARG A 246 3.59 -2.43 -6.47
CA ARG A 246 3.22 -1.09 -6.03
C ARG A 246 4.52 -0.29 -5.90
N LEU A 247 4.61 0.87 -6.54
CA LEU A 247 5.60 1.88 -6.19
C LEU A 247 5.27 2.27 -4.75
N ALA A 248 5.94 1.61 -3.81
CA ALA A 248 5.91 1.96 -2.41
C ALA A 248 6.16 3.46 -2.36
N GLU A 249 5.20 4.21 -1.84
CA GLU A 249 5.33 5.65 -1.78
C GLU A 249 6.64 5.98 -1.04
N GLN A 250 7.56 6.66 -1.73
CA GLN A 250 8.80 7.23 -1.17
C GLN A 250 9.60 6.35 -0.21
N GLN A 251 10.51 5.56 -0.77
CA GLN A 251 11.55 4.82 -0.05
C GLN A 251 12.65 5.70 0.60
N GLU A 252 12.47 7.03 0.63
CA GLU A 252 13.29 7.97 1.45
C GLU A 252 12.47 8.95 2.31
N ALA A 253 11.14 8.75 2.43
CA ALA A 253 10.32 9.44 3.43
C ALA A 253 9.29 8.54 4.14
N ARG A 254 9.22 7.24 3.83
CA ARG A 254 8.28 6.30 4.45
C ARG A 254 8.95 5.06 5.04
N GLU A 255 9.89 5.29 5.95
CA GLU A 255 10.28 4.32 6.99
C GLU A 255 9.21 4.15 8.10
N GLY A 256 7.95 4.55 7.90
CA GLY A 256 6.99 4.68 8.99
C GLY A 256 5.50 4.51 8.63
N TYR A 257 5.12 3.51 7.83
CA TYR A 257 3.69 3.20 7.63
C TYR A 257 3.24 1.77 7.95
N TYR A 258 4.17 0.89 8.27
CA TYR A 258 3.89 -0.26 9.10
C TYR A 258 4.51 0.05 10.47
N PRO A 259 3.94 -0.38 11.61
CA PRO A 259 4.78 -0.51 12.78
C PRO A 259 6.02 -1.28 12.34
N ARG A 260 7.21 -0.79 12.67
CA ARG A 260 8.38 -1.66 12.66
C ARG A 260 8.07 -2.71 13.71
N VAL A 261 7.38 -3.78 13.31
CA VAL A 261 7.23 -4.99 14.11
C VAL A 261 8.66 -5.39 14.36
N PRO A 262 9.17 -5.22 15.59
CA PRO A 262 10.54 -5.60 15.87
C PRO A 262 10.64 -7.08 15.52
N GLU A 263 11.65 -7.49 14.73
CA GLU A 263 11.85 -8.91 14.38
C GLU A 263 11.83 -9.79 15.63
N LYS A 264 12.20 -9.20 16.78
CA LYS A 264 12.04 -9.78 18.10
C LYS A 264 11.64 -8.73 19.14
N ILE A 265 10.65 -9.06 19.97
CA ILE A 265 10.33 -8.29 21.17
C ILE A 265 11.30 -8.68 22.29
N THR A 266 12.24 -7.80 22.62
CA THR A 266 13.34 -8.08 23.55
C THR A 266 13.18 -7.46 24.94
N THR A 267 12.28 -6.48 25.11
CA THR A 267 11.99 -5.87 26.41
C THR A 267 10.48 -5.85 26.67
N PRO A 268 10.03 -5.76 27.95
CA PRO A 268 8.61 -5.65 28.27
C PRO A 268 7.95 -4.38 27.69
N GLU A 269 8.65 -3.24 27.70
CA GLU A 269 8.17 -1.97 27.11
C GLU A 269 7.89 -2.12 25.62
N MET A 270 8.79 -2.80 24.89
CA MET A 270 8.64 -3.03 23.45
C MET A 270 7.37 -3.81 23.13
N ALA A 271 6.91 -4.70 24.02
CA ALA A 271 5.69 -5.48 23.77
C ALA A 271 4.44 -4.58 23.77
N VAL A 272 4.37 -3.65 24.71
CA VAL A 272 3.26 -2.67 24.81
C VAL A 272 3.36 -1.63 23.70
N GLN A 273 4.56 -1.10 23.45
CA GLN A 273 4.79 -0.14 22.37
C GLN A 273 4.40 -0.74 21.00
N ALA A 274 4.88 -1.93 20.68
CA ALA A 274 4.60 -2.57 19.39
C ALA A 274 3.11 -2.89 19.20
N TYR A 275 2.38 -3.18 20.29
CA TYR A 275 0.93 -3.34 20.28
C TYR A 275 0.21 -2.05 19.87
N PHE A 276 0.54 -0.91 20.49
CA PHE A 276 -0.06 0.37 20.13
C PHE A 276 0.41 0.89 18.77
N ASP A 277 1.66 0.63 18.37
CA ASP A 277 2.16 0.97 17.03
C ASP A 277 1.37 0.23 15.95
N ALA A 278 0.96 -1.02 16.19
CA ALA A 278 0.07 -1.74 15.28
C ALA A 278 -1.33 -1.12 15.22
N LEU A 279 -1.87 -0.70 16.37
CA LEU A 279 -3.18 -0.04 16.42
C LEU A 279 -3.18 1.36 15.78
N TYR A 280 -2.03 2.04 15.72
CA TYR A 280 -1.90 3.37 15.12
C TYR A 280 -2.39 3.43 13.67
N PHE A 281 -2.12 2.38 12.90
CA PHE A 281 -2.54 2.27 11.52
C PHE A 281 -3.89 1.55 11.35
N ALA A 282 -4.49 1.04 12.42
CA ALA A 282 -5.74 0.28 12.35
C ALA A 282 -6.96 1.22 12.35
N ASN A 283 -8.02 0.81 11.64
CA ASN A 283 -9.35 1.34 11.86
C ASN A 283 -10.39 0.21 11.80
N ASN A 284 -11.46 0.33 12.56
CA ASN A 284 -12.60 -0.58 12.50
C ASN A 284 -13.90 0.22 12.35
N LEU A 285 -13.96 0.98 11.26
CA LEU A 285 -15.13 1.76 10.87
C LEU A 285 -16.04 0.96 9.94
N THR A 286 -17.35 1.19 10.05
CA THR A 286 -18.31 0.82 9.00
C THR A 286 -18.19 1.75 7.80
N LEU A 287 -18.80 1.38 6.67
CA LEU A 287 -18.85 2.23 5.47
C LEU A 287 -19.43 3.62 5.76
N ASP A 288 -20.50 3.70 6.56
CA ASP A 288 -21.13 4.97 6.92
C ASP A 288 -20.24 5.81 7.84
N GLN A 289 -19.52 5.16 8.77
CA GLN A 289 -18.54 5.84 9.63
C GLN A 289 -17.34 6.36 8.83
N MET A 290 -16.84 5.60 7.86
CA MET A 290 -15.78 6.05 6.95
C MET A 290 -16.22 7.29 6.14
N ALA A 291 -17.47 7.31 5.67
CA ALA A 291 -18.02 8.49 5.00
C ALA A 291 -18.06 9.72 5.92
N ALA A 292 -18.36 9.54 7.22
CA ALA A 292 -18.39 10.62 8.20
C ALA A 292 -17.01 11.23 8.51
N VAL A 293 -15.93 10.49 8.28
CA VAL A 293 -14.53 10.95 8.48
C VAL A 293 -13.83 11.33 7.17
N GLY A 294 -14.56 11.35 6.05
CA GLY A 294 -14.04 11.83 4.77
C GLY A 294 -13.30 10.79 3.93
N GLY A 295 -13.44 9.49 4.23
CA GLY A 295 -12.87 8.40 3.42
C GLY A 295 -12.17 7.32 4.25
N THR A 296 -11.28 6.58 3.59
CA THR A 296 -10.48 5.52 4.22
C THR A 296 -9.37 6.14 5.08
N LEU A 297 -9.21 5.64 6.30
CA LEU A 297 -8.15 6.03 7.23
C LEU A 297 -7.24 4.84 7.51
N GLY A 298 -5.93 5.06 7.66
CA GLY A 298 -4.99 3.97 7.99
C GLY A 298 -5.08 2.77 7.01
N MET A 299 -4.99 1.56 7.56
CA MET A 299 -4.95 0.27 6.86
C MET A 299 -6.17 -0.61 7.19
N GLU A 300 -7.30 0.01 7.54
CA GLU A 300 -8.52 -0.71 7.91
C GLU A 300 -8.24 -1.76 9.00
N LYS A 301 -8.77 -2.98 8.82
CA LYS A 301 -8.65 -4.04 9.81
C LYS A 301 -7.35 -4.84 9.69
N GLU A 302 -6.50 -4.52 8.71
CA GLU A 302 -5.27 -5.26 8.41
C GLU A 302 -4.30 -5.34 9.61
N PRO A 303 -4.12 -4.29 10.44
CA PRO A 303 -3.15 -4.36 11.55
C PRO A 303 -3.65 -5.09 12.81
N TYR A 304 -4.96 -5.34 12.95
CA TYR A 304 -5.50 -5.98 14.17
C TYR A 304 -4.95 -7.39 14.43
N PRO A 305 -4.74 -8.28 13.45
CA PRO A 305 -4.06 -9.56 13.67
C PRO A 305 -2.66 -9.40 14.26
N ALA A 306 -1.90 -8.40 13.81
CA ALA A 306 -0.57 -8.10 14.35
C ALA A 306 -0.66 -7.62 15.81
N ALA A 307 -1.56 -6.67 16.09
CA ALA A 307 -1.81 -6.19 17.46
C ALA A 307 -2.20 -7.34 18.40
N TYR A 308 -3.16 -8.18 17.98
CA TYR A 308 -3.60 -9.35 18.72
C TYR A 308 -2.47 -10.36 18.96
N SER A 309 -1.51 -10.48 18.03
CA SER A 309 -0.37 -11.41 18.16
C SER A 309 0.60 -11.07 19.30
N TYR A 310 0.61 -9.84 19.79
CA TYR A 310 1.39 -9.42 20.96
C TYR A 310 0.79 -9.88 22.29
N TRP A 311 -0.45 -10.37 22.27
CA TRP A 311 -1.06 -10.99 23.44
C TRP A 311 -0.48 -12.38 23.69
N SER A 312 -0.37 -12.75 24.95
CA SER A 312 -0.01 -14.11 25.36
C SER A 312 -1.07 -15.10 24.91
N LYS A 313 -0.67 -16.35 24.65
CA LYS A 313 -1.60 -17.43 24.27
C LYS A 313 -2.69 -17.67 25.30
N GLU A 314 -2.37 -17.51 26.59
CA GLU A 314 -3.34 -17.63 27.67
C GLU A 314 -4.40 -16.53 27.62
N TRP A 315 -4.01 -15.30 27.30
CA TRP A 315 -4.95 -14.18 27.21
C TRP A 315 -5.81 -14.26 25.94
N GLN A 316 -5.21 -14.66 24.81
CA GLN A 316 -5.92 -15.02 23.56
C GLN A 316 -6.92 -16.18 23.77
N GLY A 317 -6.62 -17.11 24.68
CA GLY A 317 -7.53 -18.20 25.03
C GLY A 317 -8.76 -17.76 25.83
N LYS A 318 -8.69 -16.61 26.52
CA LYS A 318 -9.80 -16.02 27.29
C LYS A 318 -10.58 -14.99 26.49
N ASN A 319 -9.95 -14.37 25.49
CA ASN A 319 -10.53 -13.30 24.67
C ASN A 319 -10.28 -13.64 23.20
N SER A 320 -11.34 -13.99 22.47
CA SER A 320 -11.19 -14.35 21.05
C SER A 320 -10.76 -13.16 20.20
N TYR A 321 -10.22 -13.43 19.01
CA TYR A 321 -9.85 -12.38 18.06
C TYR A 321 -11.07 -11.52 17.69
N GLU A 322 -12.25 -12.12 17.57
CA GLU A 322 -13.49 -11.40 17.27
C GLU A 322 -13.90 -10.47 18.41
N GLN A 323 -13.74 -10.89 19.67
CA GLN A 323 -14.01 -10.04 20.84
C GLN A 323 -13.02 -8.87 20.90
N PHE A 324 -11.74 -9.14 20.64
CA PHE A 324 -10.71 -8.12 20.51
C PHE A 324 -11.03 -7.14 19.38
N LEU A 325 -11.33 -7.61 18.18
CA LEU A 325 -11.67 -6.73 17.05
C LEU A 325 -12.92 -5.90 17.36
N ALA A 326 -13.94 -6.51 17.96
CA ALA A 326 -15.18 -5.84 18.33
C ALA A 326 -14.97 -4.74 19.38
N SER A 327 -14.00 -4.86 20.29
CA SER A 327 -13.71 -3.79 21.26
C SER A 327 -13.17 -2.52 20.62
N TRP A 328 -12.69 -2.58 19.38
CA TRP A 328 -12.23 -1.43 18.61
C TRP A 328 -13.25 -0.89 17.61
N ALA A 329 -14.50 -1.38 17.64
CA ALA A 329 -15.53 -0.96 16.70
C ALA A 329 -15.82 0.55 16.81
N GLY A 330 -15.81 1.25 15.67
CA GLY A 330 -16.00 2.70 15.63
C GLY A 330 -14.72 3.51 15.88
N THR A 331 -13.59 2.87 16.15
CA THR A 331 -12.28 3.53 16.28
C THR A 331 -11.65 3.73 14.90
N ALA A 332 -11.28 4.97 14.62
CA ALA A 332 -10.68 5.43 13.37
C ALA A 332 -9.14 5.52 13.43
N HIS A 333 -8.60 5.79 14.61
CA HIS A 333 -7.17 5.97 14.85
C HIS A 333 -6.85 5.85 16.35
N VAL A 334 -5.67 5.34 16.70
CA VAL A 334 -5.17 5.20 18.08
C VAL A 334 -3.75 5.73 18.17
N GLU A 335 -3.49 6.71 19.00
CA GLU A 335 -2.15 7.25 19.23
C GLU A 335 -1.73 7.00 20.67
N LEU A 336 -0.57 6.37 20.88
CA LEU A 336 0.03 6.24 22.20
C LEU A 336 0.71 7.55 22.58
N LEU A 337 0.23 8.19 23.65
CA LEU A 337 0.80 9.44 24.15
C LEU A 337 1.86 9.20 25.21
N LYS A 338 1.62 8.23 26.11
CA LYS A 338 2.54 7.86 27.18
C LYS A 338 2.60 6.36 27.42
N LEU A 339 3.80 5.90 27.74
CA LEU A 339 4.10 4.59 28.26
C LEU A 339 5.08 4.73 29.42
N LEU A 340 4.64 4.42 30.63
CA LEU A 340 5.41 4.61 31.86
C LEU A 340 5.49 3.29 32.64
N PRO A 341 6.66 2.87 33.14
CA PRO A 341 6.75 1.76 34.09
C PRO A 341 5.89 2.04 35.33
N ALA A 342 5.16 1.02 35.79
CA ALA A 342 4.18 1.11 36.88
C ALA A 342 4.35 -0.05 37.88
N GLY A 343 5.60 -0.42 38.14
CA GLY A 343 5.97 -1.50 39.06
C GLY A 343 5.67 -2.90 38.52
N GLU A 344 5.19 -3.77 39.41
CA GLU A 344 4.81 -5.15 39.10
C GLU A 344 3.44 -5.50 39.65
N GLU A 345 2.67 -6.31 38.90
CA GLU A 345 1.45 -6.94 39.40
C GLU A 345 1.58 -8.46 39.23
N LYS A 346 1.37 -9.23 40.31
CA LYS A 346 1.44 -10.70 40.30
C LYS A 346 2.75 -11.24 39.69
N ALA A 347 3.87 -10.57 39.97
CA ALA A 347 5.20 -10.83 39.43
C ALA A 347 5.30 -10.69 37.89
N GLU A 348 4.46 -9.84 37.30
CA GLU A 348 4.52 -9.42 35.90
C GLU A 348 4.83 -7.93 35.83
N LYS A 349 5.58 -7.52 34.80
CA LYS A 349 5.91 -6.10 34.62
C LYS A 349 4.65 -5.34 34.26
N ARG A 350 4.42 -4.20 34.90
CA ARG A 350 3.21 -3.38 34.71
C ARG A 350 3.58 -2.02 34.13
N PHE A 351 2.75 -1.54 33.22
CA PHE A 351 2.93 -0.26 32.54
C PHE A 351 1.64 0.55 32.62
N PHE A 352 1.77 1.83 32.92
CA PHE A 352 0.73 2.82 32.71
C PHE A 352 0.78 3.30 31.26
N VAL A 353 -0.39 3.46 30.66
CA VAL A 353 -0.57 3.93 29.28
C VAL A 353 -1.56 5.08 29.25
N GLU A 354 -1.27 6.09 28.44
CA GLU A 354 -2.21 7.11 27.99
C GLU A 354 -2.29 7.08 26.46
N SER A 355 -3.50 7.06 25.90
CA SER A 355 -3.74 7.04 24.46
C SER A 355 -4.83 8.02 24.03
N LYS A 356 -4.72 8.51 22.80
CA LYS A 356 -5.69 9.37 22.14
C LYS A 356 -6.33 8.64 20.98
N HIS A 357 -7.64 8.55 20.97
CA HIS A 357 -8.39 7.88 19.92
C HIS A 357 -9.19 8.90 19.10
N LEU A 358 -9.25 8.67 17.79
CA LEU A 358 -10.29 9.25 16.94
C LEU A 358 -11.39 8.21 16.82
N GLU A 359 -12.62 8.53 17.21
CA GLU A 359 -13.74 7.60 17.15
C GLU A 359 -14.97 8.23 16.50
N VAL A 360 -15.81 7.42 15.87
CA VAL A 360 -17.07 7.87 15.24
C VAL A 360 -18.26 7.38 16.06
N VAL A 361 -18.94 8.33 16.71
CA VAL A 361 -19.96 8.03 17.72
C VAL A 361 -21.32 8.64 17.39
N GLY A 362 -22.36 8.10 18.04
CA GLY A 362 -23.73 8.61 18.03
C GLY A 362 -24.59 8.18 16.83
N GLU A 363 -25.91 8.30 16.96
CA GLU A 363 -26.86 7.99 15.87
C GLU A 363 -26.66 8.90 14.66
N LYS A 364 -26.38 10.19 14.93
CA LYS A 364 -25.85 11.11 13.94
C LYS A 364 -24.34 11.07 14.02
N LEU A 365 -23.75 10.23 13.17
CA LEU A 365 -22.31 9.94 13.10
C LEU A 365 -21.49 11.22 13.14
N ARG A 366 -20.62 11.31 14.15
CA ARG A 366 -19.68 12.41 14.33
C ARG A 366 -18.32 11.87 14.78
N PRO A 367 -17.23 12.31 14.15
CA PRO A 367 -15.90 12.07 14.69
C PRO A 367 -15.71 12.86 16.00
N GLY A 368 -15.07 12.23 16.97
CA GLY A 368 -14.65 12.85 18.22
C GLY A 368 -13.26 12.37 18.62
N ILE A 369 -12.54 13.20 19.36
CA ILE A 369 -11.27 12.84 19.98
C ILE A 369 -11.57 12.44 21.42
N PHE A 370 -11.05 11.29 21.81
CA PHE A 370 -11.23 10.70 23.15
C PHE A 370 -9.85 10.35 23.70
N TYR A 371 -9.66 10.53 25.00
CA TYR A 371 -8.43 10.14 25.68
C TYR A 371 -8.74 9.00 26.63
N TYR A 372 -7.78 8.08 26.76
CA TYR A 372 -7.91 6.89 27.59
C TYR A 372 -6.64 6.71 28.40
N THR A 373 -6.80 6.24 29.63
CA THR A 373 -5.69 5.78 30.46
C THR A 373 -5.90 4.35 30.89
N GLY A 374 -4.83 3.65 31.23
CA GLY A 374 -4.94 2.26 31.62
C GLY A 374 -3.65 1.64 32.07
N PHE A 375 -3.74 0.37 32.46
CA PHE A 375 -2.59 -0.42 32.85
C PHE A 375 -2.51 -1.71 32.03
N PHE A 376 -1.29 -2.07 31.65
CA PHE A 376 -0.98 -3.30 30.92
C PHE A 376 0.04 -4.12 31.70
N THR A 377 -0.18 -5.43 31.78
CA THR A 377 0.76 -6.38 32.34
C THR A 377 1.44 -7.18 31.22
N VAL A 378 2.73 -7.43 31.38
CA VAL A 378 3.57 -8.14 30.42
C VAL A 378 4.50 -9.12 31.12
N ARG A 379 4.67 -10.29 30.52
CA ARG A 379 5.57 -11.35 30.99
C ARG A 379 6.40 -11.90 29.84
N GLU A 380 7.60 -12.37 30.15
CA GLU A 380 8.44 -13.13 29.21
C GLU A 380 7.87 -14.55 29.00
N THR A 381 7.60 -14.90 27.75
CA THR A 381 7.13 -16.23 27.33
C THR A 381 8.17 -16.89 26.43
N PRO A 382 8.05 -18.18 26.06
CA PRO A 382 8.95 -18.80 25.09
C PRO A 382 9.04 -18.07 23.74
N ASP A 383 8.00 -17.31 23.35
CA ASP A 383 7.94 -16.54 22.12
C ASP A 383 8.43 -15.07 22.29
N GLY A 384 8.99 -14.74 23.47
CA GLY A 384 9.39 -13.39 23.88
C GLY A 384 8.39 -12.72 24.83
N TRP A 385 8.56 -11.43 25.09
CA TRP A 385 7.65 -10.66 25.94
C TRP A 385 6.26 -10.54 25.31
N ARG A 386 5.21 -10.78 26.10
CA ARG A 386 3.81 -10.75 25.66
C ARG A 386 2.91 -10.10 26.69
N ILE A 387 1.86 -9.45 26.20
CA ILE A 387 0.83 -8.83 27.03
C ILE A 387 -0.07 -9.92 27.62
N THR A 388 -0.25 -9.91 28.93
CA THR A 388 -1.01 -10.91 29.70
C THR A 388 -2.35 -10.37 30.19
N GLY A 389 -2.49 -9.05 30.23
CA GLY A 389 -3.68 -8.34 30.66
C GLY A 389 -3.56 -6.86 30.37
N GLY A 390 -4.70 -6.20 30.25
CA GLY A 390 -4.76 -4.75 30.17
C GLY A 390 -6.17 -4.26 29.93
N GLU A 391 -6.41 -3.02 30.33
CA GLU A 391 -7.69 -2.33 30.19
C GLU A 391 -7.41 -0.83 29.99
N LEU A 392 -8.27 -0.18 29.20
CA LEU A 392 -8.27 1.27 28.98
C LEU A 392 -9.61 1.83 29.45
N GLU A 393 -9.56 2.87 30.25
CA GLU A 393 -10.73 3.61 30.72
C GLU A 393 -10.75 5.01 30.07
N PRO A 394 -11.92 5.49 29.59
CA PRO A 394 -12.02 6.82 29.02
C PRO A 394 -11.81 7.89 30.09
N GLU A 395 -11.01 8.89 29.75
CA GLU A 395 -10.75 10.05 30.59
C GLU A 395 -11.97 10.99 30.68
N ASN A 396 -12.08 11.70 31.80
CA ASN A 396 -13.20 12.61 32.05
C ASN A 396 -12.81 14.07 31.82
N LEU A 397 -12.68 14.45 30.55
CA LEU A 397 -12.35 15.84 30.16
C LEU A 397 -13.31 16.90 30.73
N GLY A 398 -14.56 16.50 31.05
CA GLY A 398 -15.54 17.37 31.69
C GLY A 398 -15.11 17.85 33.09
N TRP A 399 -14.21 17.14 33.77
CA TRP A 399 -13.69 17.53 35.08
C TRP A 399 -12.98 18.90 35.04
N GLN A 400 -12.32 19.23 33.93
CA GLN A 400 -11.67 20.53 33.74
C GLN A 400 -12.65 21.71 33.73
N LEU A 401 -13.94 21.45 33.48
CA LEU A 401 -14.99 22.47 33.44
C LEU A 401 -15.61 22.78 34.82
N GLY A 402 -15.01 22.28 35.91
CA GLY A 402 -15.46 22.55 37.29
C GLY A 402 -15.84 21.31 38.09
N GLY A 403 -15.07 20.22 37.97
CA GLY A 403 -15.34 18.93 38.60
C GLY A 403 -15.49 18.98 40.13
N HIS A 404 -16.34 18.10 40.67
CA HIS A 404 -16.75 18.08 42.07
C HIS A 404 -15.72 17.56 43.09
N GLN A 405 -14.47 17.30 42.66
CA GLN A 405 -13.41 16.78 43.54
C GLN A 405 -12.08 17.51 43.26
N PRO A 406 -11.91 18.78 43.70
CA PRO A 406 -10.72 19.58 43.39
C PRO A 406 -9.41 18.96 43.90
N TRP A 407 -9.46 18.20 45.00
CA TRP A 407 -8.30 17.51 45.57
C TRP A 407 -7.65 16.51 44.62
N ARG A 408 -8.40 16.00 43.61
CA ARG A 408 -7.83 15.14 42.56
C ARG A 408 -6.85 15.88 41.62
N GLY A 409 -6.87 17.21 41.63
CA GLY A 409 -5.89 18.05 40.93
C GLY A 409 -4.62 18.33 41.73
N ASP A 410 -4.55 17.90 42.98
CA ASP A 410 -3.44 18.10 43.91
C ASP A 410 -2.68 16.77 44.10
N ALA A 411 -1.40 16.77 43.69
CA ALA A 411 -0.56 15.59 43.71
C ALA A 411 -0.35 15.04 45.14
N GLU A 412 -0.21 15.91 46.14
CA GLU A 412 0.07 15.49 47.51
C GLU A 412 -1.15 14.84 48.15
N GLN A 413 -2.33 15.39 47.89
CA GLN A 413 -3.59 14.81 48.36
C GLN A 413 -3.88 13.47 47.68
N VAL A 414 -3.62 13.35 46.38
CA VAL A 414 -3.78 12.09 45.66
C VAL A 414 -2.78 11.03 46.14
N ALA A 415 -1.50 11.39 46.30
CA ALA A 415 -0.48 10.50 46.84
C ALA A 415 -0.87 9.96 48.23
N ARG A 416 -1.37 10.84 49.11
CA ARG A 416 -1.83 10.46 50.45
C ARG A 416 -3.02 9.50 50.43
N VAL A 417 -4.09 9.91 49.74
CA VAL A 417 -5.40 9.23 49.84
C VAL A 417 -5.46 8.00 48.95
N LEU A 418 -5.06 8.13 47.67
CA LEU A 418 -5.14 7.04 46.70
C LEU A 418 -3.85 6.21 46.65
N GLY A 419 -2.69 6.86 46.81
CA GLY A 419 -1.40 6.17 46.81
C GLY A 419 -1.19 5.34 48.07
N LEU A 420 -1.18 5.98 49.24
CA LEU A 420 -0.88 5.31 50.51
C LEU A 420 -2.11 4.75 51.23
N GLY A 421 -3.32 4.98 50.71
CA GLY A 421 -4.56 4.58 51.37
C GLY A 421 -4.76 5.24 52.75
N ALA A 422 -4.07 6.35 53.00
CA ALA A 422 -4.03 6.99 54.30
C ALA A 422 -5.18 7.99 54.45
N SER A 423 -5.76 8.07 55.66
CA SER A 423 -6.69 9.13 55.99
C SER A 423 -5.99 10.49 55.97
N ILE A 424 -6.75 11.56 55.75
CA ILE A 424 -6.23 12.93 55.81
C ILE A 424 -5.61 13.26 57.18
N ASP A 425 -6.11 12.62 58.24
CA ASP A 425 -5.65 12.79 59.62
C ASP A 425 -4.40 11.97 59.97
N THR A 426 -3.95 11.06 59.09
CA THR A 426 -2.78 10.22 59.34
C THR A 426 -1.50 11.08 59.25
N PRO A 427 -0.67 11.16 60.31
CA PRO A 427 0.54 11.96 60.27
C PRO A 427 1.62 11.24 59.46
N LEU A 428 1.71 11.58 58.18
CA LEU A 428 2.73 11.05 57.26
C LEU A 428 4.02 11.89 57.27
N GLY A 429 3.97 13.11 57.81
CA GLY A 429 5.07 14.06 57.75
C GLY A 429 4.89 15.11 56.64
N GLU A 430 5.95 15.87 56.37
CA GLU A 430 5.98 16.89 55.31
C GLU A 430 6.03 16.21 53.94
N ALA A 431 5.20 16.69 53.01
CA ALA A 431 5.21 16.23 51.63
C ALA A 431 6.28 17.00 50.85
N VAL A 432 7.13 16.25 50.14
CA VAL A 432 8.15 16.77 49.23
C VAL A 432 7.82 16.27 47.85
N THR A 433 7.41 17.19 46.98
CA THR A 433 7.01 16.92 45.61
C THR A 433 8.21 17.09 44.67
N ILE A 434 8.52 16.04 43.91
CA ILE A 434 9.66 15.99 42.98
C ILE A 434 9.13 15.76 41.58
N GLU A 435 9.42 16.67 40.66
CA GLU A 435 9.12 16.50 39.23
C GLU A 435 10.20 15.66 38.55
N ASN A 436 9.78 14.63 37.81
CA ASN A 436 10.67 13.72 37.11
C ASN A 436 10.77 14.07 35.61
N PRO A 437 11.89 13.74 34.93
CA PRO A 437 12.08 14.08 33.51
C PRO A 437 11.08 13.45 32.53
N ASP A 438 10.41 12.36 32.91
CA ASP A 438 9.41 11.66 32.09
C ASP A 438 8.00 12.29 32.16
N GLY A 439 7.84 13.32 32.98
CA GLY A 439 6.57 14.02 33.23
C GLY A 439 5.78 13.47 34.42
N THR A 440 6.33 12.50 35.15
CA THR A 440 5.75 12.02 36.40
C THR A 440 6.13 12.91 37.58
N VAL A 441 5.43 12.76 38.70
CA VAL A 441 5.73 13.42 39.96
C VAL A 441 5.85 12.39 41.06
N THR A 442 6.94 12.42 41.81
CA THR A 442 7.10 11.61 43.02
C THR A 442 6.84 12.48 44.26
N VAL A 443 5.83 12.12 45.04
CA VAL A 443 5.54 12.74 46.33
C VAL A 443 6.12 11.85 47.42
N ARG A 444 7.08 12.39 48.19
CA ARG A 444 7.67 11.73 49.36
C ARG A 444 7.12 12.33 50.63
N PHE A 445 6.79 11.50 51.61
CA PHE A 445 6.39 11.95 52.93
C PHE A 445 7.55 11.70 53.90
N VAL A 446 7.98 12.74 54.62
CA VAL A 446 9.14 12.69 55.50
C VAL A 446 8.75 13.12 56.91
N ASP A 447 9.01 12.25 57.90
CA ASP A 447 8.71 12.55 59.29
C ASP A 447 9.64 13.61 59.92
N ALA A 448 9.34 14.01 61.16
CA ALA A 448 10.12 15.03 61.86
C ALA A 448 11.60 14.62 62.13
N GLN A 449 11.95 13.35 61.94
CA GLN A 449 13.30 12.81 62.07
C GLN A 449 14.02 12.73 60.71
N GLY A 450 13.37 13.16 59.62
CA GLY A 450 13.93 13.09 58.27
C GLY A 450 13.81 11.71 57.63
N LYS A 451 13.02 10.80 58.21
CA LYS A 451 12.82 9.45 57.66
C LYS A 451 11.64 9.46 56.69
N GLU A 452 11.84 8.86 55.52
CA GLU A 452 10.76 8.64 54.55
C GLU A 452 9.75 7.63 55.11
N THR A 453 8.48 8.04 55.15
CA THR A 453 7.35 7.24 55.64
C THR A 453 6.52 6.65 54.50
N GLY A 454 6.65 7.21 53.30
CA GLY A 454 6.07 6.70 52.06
C GLY A 454 6.50 7.55 50.86
N ALA A 455 6.47 6.96 49.68
CA ALA A 455 6.69 7.64 48.42
C ALA A 455 5.66 7.12 47.42
N VAL A 456 5.11 8.02 46.60
CA VAL A 456 4.14 7.65 45.56
C VAL A 456 4.51 8.38 44.29
N THR A 457 4.53 7.65 43.17
CA THR A 457 4.72 8.22 41.85
C THR A 457 3.38 8.38 41.17
N LEU A 458 3.15 9.57 40.61
CA LEU A 458 1.92 9.99 39.98
C LEU A 458 2.17 10.48 38.55
N TYR A 459 1.14 10.41 37.72
CA TYR A 459 1.11 11.05 36.41
C TYR A 459 -0.18 11.86 36.26
N LYS A 460 -0.14 12.97 35.51
CA LYS A 460 -1.30 13.81 35.23
C LYS A 460 -1.68 13.69 33.75
N PRO A 461 -2.74 12.93 33.43
CA PRO A 461 -3.25 12.79 32.06
C PRO A 461 -3.93 14.06 31.56
N GLU A 462 -4.40 14.00 30.32
CA GLU A 462 -5.08 15.09 29.62
C GLU A 462 -6.31 15.64 30.39
N ASP A 463 -7.08 14.81 31.11
CA ASP A 463 -8.22 15.28 31.92
C ASP A 463 -7.83 16.08 33.17
N GLY A 464 -6.55 16.08 33.53
CA GLY A 464 -5.99 16.84 34.65
C GLY A 464 -6.20 16.20 36.03
N ILE A 465 -6.63 14.94 36.10
CA ILE A 465 -6.78 14.18 37.35
C ILE A 465 -5.51 13.36 37.61
N TRP A 466 -4.83 13.57 38.73
CA TRP A 466 -3.63 12.78 39.05
C TRP A 466 -3.98 11.28 39.22
N GLN A 467 -3.18 10.44 38.58
CA GLN A 467 -3.26 8.97 38.63
C GLN A 467 -2.05 8.41 39.37
N VAL A 468 -2.27 7.43 40.25
CA VAL A 468 -1.20 6.69 40.92
C VAL A 468 -0.63 5.65 39.97
N ILE A 469 0.67 5.75 39.64
CA ILE A 469 1.33 4.81 38.74
C ILE A 469 2.20 3.79 39.50
N ASP A 470 2.81 4.19 40.62
CA ASP A 470 3.65 3.32 41.45
C ASP A 470 3.67 3.80 42.91
N GLN A 471 3.91 2.90 43.85
CA GLN A 471 3.84 3.17 45.30
C GLN A 471 4.77 2.26 46.12
#